data_AF-A0A3D3EU58-F1
#
_entry.id   AF-A0A3D3EU58-F1
#
_cell.length_a   1.000
_cell.length_b   1.000
_cell.length_c   1.000
_cell.angle_alpha   90.00
_cell.angle_beta   90.00
_cell.angle_gamma   90.00
#
_symmetry.space_group_name_H-M   'P 1'
#
loop_
_entity.id
_entity.type
_entity.pdbx_description
1 polymer ?
#
loop_
_entity_poly.entity_id
_entity_poly.type
_entity_poly.pdbx_seq_one_letter_code
_entity_poly.pdbx_strand_id
1 'polypeptide(L)'
;MKLKIAMISLLALLLLVGACDRFDHDFTKLLTGDVDIDLETFMSIVDQSFAGLNEESFAQVQDLYAEDYIHNGVSKGERLAWIESFLDEPGVSFTVSESETHYVDESHGIVNWRLTISTMDTKAILADSLFVGEKARFEEGIWLLEGNKVCIQDPKQLVIAEYFTFDSCPNCPPAEAKLHELQDLHPNFIYLEHHITNALQVQGNDTPAYYSAYSAPTAVFQGSAKVVGSADADLQNYESIVGDLVNEDISIGYTLENVTYDEEGISAKVMMDAPTGMDISDMYLNYVIITDEVSQTNVNGDPLHNVVRAVGRQAISEQDLEDGAQISLVTAGFMPSSYKLVVYAQYRPQTFTNESRIFGGTVYQVSAM
;
A
#
# COMPACT_ATOMS: atom_id res chain seq x y z
N MET A 1 54.81 -0.47 -55.60
CA MET A 1 53.40 -0.13 -55.33
C MET A 1 52.78 -1.00 -54.23
N LYS A 2 52.92 -2.33 -54.29
CA LYS A 2 52.35 -3.27 -53.28
C LYS A 2 52.83 -3.04 -51.84
N LEU A 3 54.11 -2.68 -51.62
CA LEU A 3 54.66 -2.42 -50.28
C LEU A 3 54.11 -1.13 -49.63
N LYS A 4 53.80 -0.10 -50.44
CA LYS A 4 53.22 1.16 -49.94
C LYS A 4 51.75 1.01 -49.58
N ILE A 5 51.01 0.18 -50.33
CA ILE A 5 49.60 -0.11 -50.05
C ILE A 5 49.50 -0.98 -48.77
N ALA A 6 50.35 -2.00 -48.63
CA ALA A 6 50.38 -2.82 -47.42
C ALA A 6 50.71 -2.01 -46.15
N MET A 7 51.61 -1.03 -46.26
CA MET A 7 51.98 -0.17 -45.13
C MET A 7 50.87 0.83 -44.75
N ILE A 8 50.11 1.33 -45.73
CA ILE A 8 48.95 2.21 -45.47
C ILE A 8 47.78 1.42 -44.87
N SER A 9 47.53 0.19 -45.34
CA SER A 9 46.49 -0.69 -44.77
C SER A 9 46.83 -1.15 -43.35
N LEU A 10 48.11 -1.40 -43.05
CA LEU A 10 48.55 -1.73 -41.69
C LEU A 10 48.45 -0.53 -40.74
N LEU A 11 48.76 0.68 -41.22
CA LEU A 11 48.61 1.92 -40.46
C LEU A 11 47.13 2.25 -40.18
N ALA A 12 46.24 2.01 -41.16
CA ALA A 12 44.80 2.17 -40.99
C ALA A 12 44.22 1.14 -40.01
N LEU A 13 44.73 -0.10 -40.01
CA LEU A 13 44.32 -1.13 -39.05
C LEU A 13 44.80 -0.77 -37.63
N LEU A 14 46.03 -0.31 -37.46
CA LEU A 14 46.58 0.15 -36.17
C LEU A 14 45.86 1.41 -35.62
N LEU A 15 45.36 2.29 -36.50
CA LEU A 15 44.50 3.42 -36.13
C LEU A 15 43.08 2.99 -35.70
N LEU A 16 42.60 1.84 -36.17
CA LEU A 16 41.31 1.27 -35.78
C LEU A 16 41.37 0.48 -34.47
N VAL A 17 42.51 -0.17 -34.16
CA VAL A 17 42.68 -0.84 -32.85
C VAL A 17 42.97 0.17 -31.72
N GLY A 18 43.56 1.32 -32.03
CA GLY A 18 43.79 2.41 -31.07
C GLY A 18 42.61 3.36 -30.85
N ALA A 19 41.47 3.14 -31.52
CA ALA A 19 40.26 3.96 -31.42
C ALA A 19 39.14 3.33 -30.56
N CYS A 20 39.31 2.09 -30.09
CA CYS A 20 38.33 1.41 -29.23
C CYS A 20 38.70 1.40 -27.74
N ASP A 21 39.73 2.15 -27.32
CA ASP A 21 40.18 2.18 -25.92
C ASP A 21 40.92 3.49 -25.62
N ARG A 22 40.22 4.64 -25.76
CA ARG A 22 40.81 5.97 -25.51
C ARG A 22 39.86 6.97 -24.82
N PHE A 23 38.76 6.50 -24.27
CA PHE A 23 38.11 7.24 -23.21
C PHE A 23 38.37 6.45 -21.94
N ASP A 24 39.38 6.87 -21.19
CA ASP A 24 39.27 6.81 -19.73
C ASP A 24 37.93 7.50 -19.43
N HIS A 25 36.89 6.71 -19.16
CA HIS A 25 35.55 7.18 -18.85
C HIS A 25 35.53 7.73 -17.41
N ASP A 26 36.41 8.70 -17.15
CA ASP A 26 36.46 9.50 -15.95
C ASP A 26 35.42 10.62 -16.09
N PHE A 27 34.13 10.23 -16.03
CA PHE A 27 32.98 11.13 -16.09
C PHE A 27 32.96 12.12 -14.91
N THR A 28 33.81 11.91 -13.91
CA THR A 28 34.05 12.87 -12.83
C THR A 28 34.51 14.23 -13.36
N LYS A 29 35.11 14.30 -14.57
CA LYS A 29 35.44 15.58 -15.24
C LYS A 29 34.27 16.29 -15.91
N LEU A 30 33.21 15.58 -16.30
CA LEU A 30 31.97 16.19 -16.81
C LEU A 30 31.10 16.70 -15.66
N LEU A 31 31.21 16.08 -14.47
CA LEU A 31 30.61 16.52 -13.21
C LEU A 31 31.30 17.77 -12.59
N THR A 32 32.45 18.21 -13.10
CA THR A 32 33.20 19.37 -12.55
C THR A 32 32.89 20.74 -13.19
N GLY A 33 31.83 20.85 -14.00
CA GLY A 33 31.18 22.14 -14.30
C GLY A 33 31.76 23.02 -15.42
N ASP A 34 32.61 22.50 -16.31
CA ASP A 34 33.23 23.29 -17.40
C ASP A 34 32.52 23.19 -18.77
N VAL A 35 31.37 22.50 -18.85
CA VAL A 35 30.58 22.35 -20.08
C VAL A 35 29.09 22.49 -19.75
N ASP A 36 28.38 23.36 -20.48
CA ASP A 36 26.91 23.46 -20.42
C ASP A 36 26.32 22.23 -21.12
N ILE A 37 25.79 21.29 -20.33
CA ILE A 37 25.21 20.04 -20.83
C ILE A 37 23.70 20.22 -20.91
N ASP A 38 23.16 20.12 -22.12
CA ASP A 38 21.71 20.16 -22.33
C ASP A 38 21.04 18.83 -21.90
N LEU A 39 19.72 18.83 -21.72
CA LEU A 39 18.96 17.69 -21.19
C LEU A 39 19.01 16.46 -22.12
N GLU A 40 19.12 16.67 -23.43
CA GLU A 40 19.23 15.57 -24.40
C GLU A 40 20.61 14.90 -24.31
N THR A 41 21.67 15.71 -24.18
CA THR A 41 23.03 15.24 -23.91
C THR A 41 23.11 14.54 -22.57
N PHE A 42 22.42 15.04 -21.53
CA PHE A 42 22.31 14.36 -20.25
C PHE A 42 21.69 12.97 -20.39
N MET A 43 20.61 12.79 -21.15
CA MET A 43 20.04 11.46 -21.37
C MET A 43 20.98 10.51 -22.12
N SER A 44 21.89 11.03 -22.95
CA SER A 44 22.97 10.22 -23.53
C SER A 44 24.01 9.80 -22.48
N ILE A 45 24.28 10.64 -21.47
CA ILE A 45 25.13 10.28 -20.32
C ILE A 45 24.45 9.21 -19.47
N VAL A 46 23.13 9.32 -19.24
CA VAL A 46 22.35 8.28 -18.56
C VAL A 46 22.50 6.95 -19.28
N ASP A 47 22.24 6.90 -20.60
CA ASP A 47 22.41 5.68 -21.41
C ASP A 47 23.84 5.10 -21.31
N GLN A 48 24.86 5.94 -21.45
CA GLN A 48 26.26 5.52 -21.34
C GLN A 48 26.64 5.01 -19.95
N SER A 49 26.08 5.58 -18.89
CA SER A 49 26.35 5.14 -17.50
C SER A 49 25.76 3.76 -17.23
N PHE A 50 24.64 3.42 -17.87
CA PHE A 50 24.07 2.07 -17.82
C PHE A 50 24.78 1.10 -18.80
N ALA A 51 25.31 1.59 -19.92
CA ALA A 51 26.03 0.78 -20.89
C ALA A 51 27.36 0.24 -20.33
N GLY A 52 27.36 -1.00 -19.84
CA GLY A 52 28.54 -1.63 -19.22
C GLY A 52 28.62 -1.46 -17.70
N LEU A 53 27.51 -1.09 -17.07
CA LEU A 53 27.36 -1.01 -15.62
C LEU A 53 27.82 -2.32 -14.94
N ASN A 54 28.66 -2.17 -13.92
CA ASN A 54 29.16 -3.23 -13.05
C ASN A 54 29.38 -2.64 -11.64
N GLU A 55 29.81 -3.48 -10.69
CA GLU A 55 30.06 -3.05 -9.29
C GLU A 55 31.02 -1.86 -9.19
N GLU A 56 32.08 -1.80 -10.01
CA GLU A 56 33.09 -0.73 -9.94
C GLU A 56 32.59 0.60 -10.52
N SER A 57 31.67 0.56 -11.48
CA SER A 57 31.09 1.76 -12.11
C SER A 57 29.77 2.20 -11.51
N PHE A 58 29.20 1.45 -10.55
CA PHE A 58 27.88 1.72 -9.99
C PHE A 58 27.75 3.12 -9.35
N ALA A 59 28.83 3.64 -8.75
CA ALA A 59 28.86 4.99 -8.20
C ALA A 59 28.46 6.07 -9.22
N GLN A 60 28.81 5.90 -10.49
CA GLN A 60 28.47 6.86 -11.55
C GLN A 60 26.96 6.94 -11.80
N VAL A 61 26.24 5.82 -11.64
CA VAL A 61 24.77 5.80 -11.74
C VAL A 61 24.14 6.51 -10.54
N GLN A 62 24.72 6.41 -9.35
CA GLN A 62 24.21 7.08 -8.14
C GLN A 62 24.22 8.61 -8.28
N ASP A 63 25.23 9.14 -8.97
CA ASP A 63 25.41 10.57 -9.21
C ASP A 63 24.41 11.17 -10.22
N LEU A 64 23.69 10.32 -10.98
CA LEU A 64 22.64 10.77 -11.91
C LEU A 64 21.34 11.17 -11.20
N TYR A 65 21.16 10.77 -9.94
CA TYR A 65 19.93 10.95 -9.17
C TYR A 65 20.08 12.06 -8.13
N ALA A 66 19.13 12.99 -8.10
CA ALA A 66 18.97 13.96 -7.04
C ALA A 66 18.79 13.28 -5.67
N GLU A 67 19.33 13.87 -4.60
CA GLU A 67 19.22 13.31 -3.23
C GLU A 67 17.78 13.08 -2.76
N ASP A 68 16.86 13.95 -3.18
CA ASP A 68 15.42 13.88 -2.90
C ASP A 68 14.62 13.18 -4.02
N TYR A 69 15.28 12.33 -4.81
CA TYR A 69 14.62 11.57 -5.87
C TYR A 69 13.48 10.70 -5.32
N ILE A 70 12.30 10.79 -5.96
CA ILE A 70 11.18 9.90 -5.71
C ILE A 70 10.30 9.72 -6.96
N HIS A 71 10.17 8.48 -7.42
CA HIS A 71 9.38 8.11 -8.59
C HIS A 71 8.36 7.03 -8.22
N ASN A 72 7.07 7.36 -8.29
CA ASN A 72 5.97 6.49 -7.85
C ASN A 72 6.25 5.84 -6.48
N GLY A 73 6.60 6.65 -5.49
CA GLY A 73 6.90 6.20 -4.12
C GLY A 73 8.26 5.55 -3.92
N VAL A 74 9.03 5.28 -4.96
CA VAL A 74 10.37 4.68 -4.85
C VAL A 74 11.42 5.77 -4.68
N SER A 75 12.10 5.77 -3.54
CA SER A 75 13.18 6.70 -3.20
C SER A 75 14.49 6.43 -3.98
N LYS A 76 15.46 7.36 -3.91
CA LYS A 76 16.81 7.18 -4.47
C LYS A 76 17.45 5.87 -3.98
N GLY A 77 17.45 5.65 -2.67
CA GLY A 77 18.08 4.49 -2.05
C GLY A 77 17.46 3.17 -2.51
N GLU A 78 16.13 3.09 -2.52
CA GLU A 78 15.41 1.89 -2.98
C GLU A 78 15.62 1.62 -4.47
N ARG A 79 15.60 2.67 -5.29
CA ARG A 79 15.87 2.56 -6.73
C ARG A 79 17.28 2.03 -6.99
N LEU A 80 18.27 2.57 -6.29
CA LEU A 80 19.67 2.15 -6.43
C LEU A 80 19.87 0.72 -5.93
N ALA A 81 19.33 0.36 -4.75
CA ALA A 81 19.40 -1.01 -4.24
C ALA A 81 18.75 -2.04 -5.20
N TRP A 82 17.64 -1.68 -5.83
CA TRP A 82 17.01 -2.51 -6.85
C TRP A 82 17.91 -2.70 -8.08
N ILE A 83 18.55 -1.64 -8.58
CA ILE A 83 19.51 -1.73 -9.72
C ILE A 83 20.72 -2.59 -9.32
N GLU A 84 21.28 -2.34 -8.13
CA GLU A 84 22.45 -3.04 -7.59
C GLU A 84 22.20 -4.55 -7.45
N SER A 85 20.98 -4.96 -7.09
CA SER A 85 20.63 -6.38 -6.93
C SER A 85 20.80 -7.23 -8.19
N PHE A 86 20.86 -6.61 -9.37
CA PHE A 86 21.09 -7.30 -10.63
C PHE A 86 22.57 -7.40 -11.01
N LEU A 87 23.49 -6.68 -10.34
CA LEU A 87 24.91 -6.70 -10.69
C LEU A 87 25.57 -8.06 -10.40
N ASP A 88 25.03 -8.82 -9.44
CA ASP A 88 25.46 -10.18 -9.12
C ASP A 88 25.04 -11.22 -10.20
N GLU A 89 24.13 -10.86 -11.11
CA GLU A 89 23.62 -11.78 -12.13
C GLU A 89 24.65 -12.01 -13.25
N PRO A 90 25.10 -13.26 -13.49
CA PRO A 90 26.10 -13.55 -14.49
C PRO A 90 25.69 -13.10 -15.90
N GLY A 91 26.51 -12.23 -16.49
CA GLY A 91 26.29 -11.73 -17.85
C GLY A 91 25.09 -10.77 -17.96
N VAL A 92 24.73 -10.06 -16.90
CA VAL A 92 23.73 -8.99 -16.94
C VAL A 92 24.16 -7.86 -17.88
N SER A 93 23.17 -7.22 -18.51
CA SER A 93 23.30 -6.05 -19.36
C SER A 93 22.15 -5.10 -19.11
N PHE A 94 22.47 -3.82 -19.00
CA PHE A 94 21.51 -2.73 -18.83
C PHE A 94 21.44 -1.94 -20.14
N THR A 95 20.22 -1.62 -20.56
CA THR A 95 19.97 -0.85 -21.78
C THR A 95 18.97 0.25 -21.47
N VAL A 96 19.32 1.49 -21.80
CA VAL A 96 18.39 2.61 -21.79
C VAL A 96 17.83 2.79 -23.20
N SER A 97 16.51 2.99 -23.31
CA SER A 97 15.84 3.17 -24.60
C SER A 97 14.64 4.12 -24.48
N GLU A 98 14.07 4.48 -25.62
CA GLU A 98 12.81 5.23 -25.70
C GLU A 98 12.84 6.57 -24.92
N SER A 99 13.95 7.30 -25.03
CA SER A 99 14.09 8.60 -24.36
C SER A 99 13.37 9.72 -25.12
N GLU A 100 12.39 10.36 -24.51
CA GLU A 100 11.79 11.61 -24.95
C GLU A 100 12.05 12.69 -23.92
N THR A 101 12.56 13.85 -24.35
CA THR A 101 12.87 14.99 -23.46
C THR A 101 11.97 16.18 -23.77
N HIS A 102 11.51 16.86 -22.71
CA HIS A 102 10.70 18.06 -22.78
C HIS A 102 11.21 19.10 -21.79
N TYR A 103 11.68 20.24 -22.28
CA TYR A 103 12.09 21.35 -21.42
C TYR A 103 10.86 22.03 -20.84
N VAL A 104 10.84 22.20 -19.52
CA VAL A 104 9.87 23.05 -18.82
C VAL A 104 10.41 24.48 -18.76
N ASP A 105 11.68 24.62 -18.38
CA ASP A 105 12.46 25.87 -18.41
C ASP A 105 13.97 25.59 -18.55
N GLU A 106 14.82 26.60 -18.34
CA GLU A 106 16.30 26.48 -18.44
C GLU A 106 16.92 25.55 -17.39
N SER A 107 16.20 25.26 -16.31
CA SER A 107 16.66 24.48 -15.16
C SER A 107 15.79 23.27 -14.84
N HIS A 108 14.69 23.06 -15.55
CA HIS A 108 13.77 21.95 -15.32
C HIS A 108 13.34 21.30 -16.63
N GLY A 109 13.23 19.98 -16.60
CA GLY A 109 12.79 19.16 -17.71
C GLY A 109 11.93 17.99 -17.27
N ILE A 110 11.28 17.37 -18.24
CA ILE A 110 10.59 16.10 -18.10
C ILE A 110 11.20 15.14 -19.11
N VAL A 111 11.51 13.94 -18.67
CA VAL A 111 12.01 12.85 -19.50
C VAL A 111 11.07 11.65 -19.39
N ASN A 112 10.85 10.97 -20.51
CA ASN A 112 10.28 9.64 -20.53
C ASN A 112 11.38 8.71 -21.01
N TRP A 113 11.64 7.61 -20.32
CA TRP A 113 12.71 6.68 -20.70
C TRP A 113 12.42 5.28 -20.19
N ARG A 114 13.11 4.30 -20.75
CA ARG A 114 12.93 2.89 -20.41
C ARG A 114 14.27 2.26 -20.05
N LEU A 115 14.33 1.57 -18.91
CA LEU A 115 15.46 0.74 -18.51
C LEU A 115 15.10 -0.74 -18.70
N THR A 116 15.85 -1.43 -19.54
CA THR A 116 15.75 -2.88 -19.72
C THR A 116 16.99 -3.56 -19.15
N ILE A 117 16.80 -4.52 -18.26
CA ILE A 117 17.84 -5.36 -17.68
C ILE A 117 17.67 -6.76 -18.27
N SER A 118 18.72 -7.30 -18.88
CA SER A 118 18.67 -8.60 -19.57
C SER A 118 19.96 -9.37 -19.41
N THR A 119 19.93 -10.67 -19.69
CA THR A 119 21.17 -11.46 -19.81
C THR A 119 21.75 -11.36 -21.21
N MET A 120 23.06 -11.17 -21.33
CA MET A 120 23.76 -11.02 -22.61
C MET A 120 23.62 -12.26 -23.50
N ASP A 121 23.74 -13.45 -22.91
CA ASP A 121 23.80 -14.73 -23.63
C ASP A 121 22.44 -15.19 -24.15
N THR A 122 21.41 -15.11 -23.31
CA THR A 122 20.07 -15.62 -23.65
C THR A 122 19.10 -14.54 -24.09
N LYS A 123 19.45 -13.26 -23.87
CA LYS A 123 18.55 -12.11 -24.03
C LYS A 123 17.25 -12.24 -23.22
N ALA A 124 17.25 -13.05 -22.16
CA ALA A 124 16.15 -13.10 -21.20
C ALA A 124 16.06 -11.76 -20.48
N ILE A 125 14.86 -11.18 -20.46
CA ILE A 125 14.56 -9.93 -19.75
C ILE A 125 14.39 -10.27 -18.27
N LEU A 126 15.23 -9.67 -17.43
CA LEU A 126 15.18 -9.78 -15.97
C LEU A 126 14.30 -8.69 -15.38
N ALA A 127 14.35 -7.49 -15.96
CA ALA A 127 13.48 -6.39 -15.62
C ALA A 127 13.28 -5.44 -16.80
N ASP A 128 12.13 -4.79 -16.83
CA ASP A 128 11.75 -3.83 -17.86
C ASP A 128 10.91 -2.73 -17.20
N SER A 129 11.50 -1.55 -17.06
CA SER A 129 10.90 -0.42 -16.34
C SER A 129 10.74 0.77 -17.27
N LEU A 130 9.50 1.22 -17.43
CA LEU A 130 9.18 2.46 -18.13
C LEU A 130 8.99 3.58 -17.10
N PHE A 131 9.75 4.67 -17.26
CA PHE A 131 9.70 5.87 -16.45
C PHE A 131 8.98 6.95 -17.25
N VAL A 132 7.78 7.32 -16.81
CA VAL A 132 6.94 8.33 -17.46
C VAL A 132 6.81 9.55 -16.56
N GLY A 133 7.01 10.74 -17.13
CA GLY A 133 6.94 11.99 -16.40
C GLY A 133 8.08 12.15 -15.38
N GLU A 134 9.23 11.51 -15.62
CA GLU A 134 10.42 11.64 -14.79
C GLU A 134 10.91 13.09 -14.87
N LYS A 135 10.96 13.80 -13.73
CA LYS A 135 11.43 15.18 -13.73
C LYS A 135 12.95 15.20 -13.69
N ALA A 136 13.54 16.18 -14.35
CA ALA A 136 14.96 16.45 -14.28
C ALA A 136 15.19 17.91 -13.87
N ARG A 137 16.23 18.16 -13.08
CA ARG A 137 16.64 19.52 -12.69
C ARG A 137 18.11 19.76 -12.98
N PHE A 138 18.45 20.98 -13.38
CA PHE A 138 19.82 21.42 -13.57
C PHE A 138 20.34 22.08 -12.28
N GLU A 139 21.35 21.50 -11.67
CA GLU A 139 21.94 21.93 -10.41
C GLU A 139 23.46 21.78 -10.48
N GLU A 140 24.20 22.80 -10.02
CA GLU A 140 25.68 22.79 -9.96
C GLU A 140 26.40 22.43 -11.29
N GLY A 141 25.78 22.73 -12.44
CA GLY A 141 26.38 22.50 -13.76
C GLY A 141 26.06 21.14 -14.38
N ILE A 142 25.19 20.34 -13.76
CA ILE A 142 24.72 19.06 -14.30
C ILE A 142 23.20 18.89 -14.15
N TRP A 143 22.59 18.13 -15.06
CA TRP A 143 21.23 17.65 -14.89
C TRP A 143 21.18 16.44 -13.94
N LEU A 144 20.12 16.35 -13.14
CA LEU A 144 19.85 15.24 -12.22
C LEU A 144 18.42 14.74 -12.42
N LEU A 145 18.21 13.43 -12.32
CA LEU A 145 16.89 12.81 -12.24
C LEU A 145 16.27 13.06 -10.86
N GLU A 146 15.02 13.53 -10.82
CA GLU A 146 14.34 13.99 -9.61
C GLU A 146 13.16 13.09 -9.18
N GLY A 147 12.75 12.19 -10.05
CA GLY A 147 11.56 11.38 -9.97
C GLY A 147 10.33 12.16 -10.42
N ASN A 148 9.23 11.45 -10.72
CA ASN A 148 7.97 12.11 -11.09
C ASN A 148 7.27 12.82 -9.91
N LYS A 149 7.85 12.74 -8.69
CA LYS A 149 7.33 13.31 -7.44
C LYS A 149 5.94 12.80 -7.06
N VAL A 150 5.53 11.67 -7.63
CA VAL A 150 4.37 10.92 -7.16
C VAL A 150 4.86 10.06 -6.01
N CYS A 151 4.43 10.36 -4.79
CA CYS A 151 4.54 9.41 -3.69
C CYS A 151 3.45 8.34 -3.86
N ILE A 152 3.75 7.07 -3.59
CA ILE A 152 2.69 6.13 -3.21
C ILE A 152 2.10 6.73 -1.94
N GLN A 153 0.82 7.12 -1.95
CA GLN A 153 0.16 7.45 -0.70
C GLN A 153 0.20 6.18 0.15
N ASP A 154 0.74 6.29 1.37
CA ASP A 154 0.67 5.19 2.31
C ASP A 154 -0.79 4.70 2.38
N PRO A 155 -1.03 3.39 2.28
CA PRO A 155 -2.38 2.86 2.28
C PRO A 155 -3.08 3.35 3.55
N LYS A 156 -4.26 3.94 3.39
CA LYS A 156 -5.06 4.39 4.52
C LYS A 156 -5.64 3.19 5.26
N GLN A 157 -5.71 3.27 6.58
CA GLN A 157 -6.30 2.19 7.36
C GLN A 157 -7.80 2.05 7.05
N LEU A 158 -8.32 0.83 7.19
CA LEU A 158 -9.76 0.62 7.30
C LEU A 158 -10.24 1.13 8.66
N VAL A 159 -11.10 2.12 8.67
CA VAL A 159 -11.76 2.65 9.85
C VAL A 159 -12.98 1.80 10.17
N ILE A 160 -13.04 1.26 11.38
CA ILE A 160 -14.14 0.40 11.83
C ILE A 160 -14.96 1.13 12.91
N ALA A 161 -16.27 1.15 12.74
CA ALA A 161 -17.22 1.58 13.78
C ALA A 161 -18.06 0.39 14.28
N GLU A 162 -18.11 0.17 15.59
CA GLU A 162 -19.04 -0.79 16.19
C GLU A 162 -20.32 -0.05 16.59
N TYR A 163 -21.43 -0.37 15.93
CA TYR A 163 -22.74 0.28 16.09
C TYR A 163 -23.71 -0.63 16.84
N PHE A 164 -24.26 -0.16 17.95
CA PHE A 164 -25.13 -0.91 18.85
C PHE A 164 -26.57 -0.43 18.72
N THR A 165 -27.44 -1.34 18.28
CA THR A 165 -28.84 -1.06 17.93
C THR A 165 -29.78 -2.23 18.27
N PHE A 166 -31.05 -2.10 17.89
CA PHE A 166 -32.01 -3.19 17.71
C PHE A 166 -33.09 -2.76 16.71
N ASP A 167 -33.67 -3.72 15.99
CA ASP A 167 -34.65 -3.52 14.91
C ASP A 167 -35.83 -2.58 15.25
N SER A 168 -36.29 -2.61 16.49
CA SER A 168 -37.43 -1.86 17.02
C SER A 168 -37.06 -0.55 17.72
N CYS A 169 -35.81 -0.08 17.58
CA CYS A 169 -35.32 1.14 18.20
C CYS A 169 -35.84 2.40 17.47
N PRO A 170 -36.67 3.24 18.11
CA PRO A 170 -37.26 4.41 17.45
C PRO A 170 -36.25 5.48 17.03
N ASN A 171 -35.16 5.62 17.79
CA ASN A 171 -34.18 6.68 17.61
C ASN A 171 -32.95 6.22 16.81
N CYS A 172 -32.89 4.95 16.39
CA CYS A 172 -31.73 4.39 15.71
C CYS A 172 -31.63 4.71 14.20
N PRO A 173 -32.73 4.84 13.43
CA PRO A 173 -32.63 5.07 11.97
C PRO A 173 -31.74 6.25 11.54
N PRO A 174 -31.73 7.42 12.22
CA PRO A 174 -30.84 8.51 11.81
C PRO A 174 -29.35 8.17 11.97
N ALA A 175 -28.98 7.40 13.01
CA ALA A 175 -27.60 6.96 13.21
C ALA A 175 -27.18 5.91 12.17
N GLU A 176 -28.06 4.94 11.89
CA GLU A 176 -27.86 3.93 10.85
C GLU A 176 -27.67 4.57 9.47
N ALA A 177 -28.56 5.50 9.09
CA ALA A 177 -28.49 6.22 7.82
C ALA A 177 -27.19 7.02 7.69
N LYS A 178 -26.75 7.70 8.75
CA LYS A 178 -25.49 8.46 8.74
C LYS A 178 -24.27 7.55 8.61
N LEU A 179 -24.24 6.41 9.29
CA LEU A 179 -23.14 5.44 9.16
C LEU A 179 -23.09 4.83 7.74
N HIS A 180 -24.25 4.54 7.15
CA HIS A 180 -24.34 4.08 5.77
C HIS A 180 -23.85 5.15 4.78
N GLU A 181 -24.29 6.40 4.94
CA GLU A 181 -23.80 7.54 4.13
C GLU A 181 -22.28 7.70 4.23
N LEU A 182 -21.71 7.59 5.43
CA LEU A 182 -20.27 7.67 5.65
C LEU A 182 -19.50 6.52 4.99
N GLN A 183 -20.09 5.31 4.95
CA GLN A 183 -19.51 4.15 4.27
C GLN A 183 -19.53 4.33 2.74
N ASP A 184 -20.58 4.93 2.20
CA ASP A 184 -20.65 5.25 0.77
C ASP A 184 -19.65 6.36 0.38
N LEU A 185 -19.40 7.31 1.29
CA LEU A 185 -18.49 8.43 1.06
C LEU A 185 -17.01 8.03 1.20
N HIS A 186 -16.70 7.11 2.10
CA HIS A 186 -15.33 6.73 2.46
C HIS A 186 -15.08 5.24 2.18
N PRO A 187 -14.35 4.91 1.08
CA PRO A 187 -14.08 3.51 0.72
C PRO A 187 -13.34 2.69 1.78
N ASN A 188 -12.61 3.36 2.67
CA ASN A 188 -11.89 2.78 3.79
C ASN A 188 -12.62 2.94 5.13
N PHE A 189 -13.95 3.07 5.13
CA PHE A 189 -14.77 3.04 6.34
C PHE A 189 -15.76 1.86 6.27
N ILE A 190 -16.00 1.22 7.41
CA ILE A 190 -17.04 0.20 7.57
C ILE A 190 -17.62 0.27 8.98
N TYR A 191 -18.91 -0.04 9.12
CA TYR A 191 -19.53 -0.21 10.43
C TYR A 191 -20.08 -1.62 10.62
N LEU A 192 -20.09 -2.07 11.86
CA LEU A 192 -20.57 -3.37 12.29
C LEU A 192 -21.85 -3.17 13.11
N GLU A 193 -22.99 -3.60 12.59
CA GLU A 193 -24.28 -3.45 13.27
C GLU A 193 -24.53 -4.59 14.26
N HIS A 194 -24.30 -4.30 15.54
CA HIS A 194 -24.55 -5.20 16.67
C HIS A 194 -25.95 -4.99 17.25
N HIS A 195 -26.79 -6.02 17.12
CA HIS A 195 -28.06 -6.07 17.83
C HIS A 195 -27.84 -6.48 19.28
N ILE A 196 -28.17 -5.59 20.22
CA ILE A 196 -27.96 -5.81 21.66
C ILE A 196 -29.10 -6.57 22.34
N THR A 197 -30.21 -6.78 21.62
CA THR A 197 -31.39 -7.54 22.02
C THR A 197 -32.09 -8.10 20.78
N ASN A 198 -33.13 -8.90 20.99
CA ASN A 198 -34.03 -9.45 19.97
C ASN A 198 -33.39 -10.55 19.10
N ALA A 199 -34.07 -10.93 18.01
CA ALA A 199 -33.76 -12.11 17.22
C ALA A 199 -32.42 -12.04 16.46
N LEU A 200 -31.88 -10.83 16.26
CA LEU A 200 -30.61 -10.60 15.57
C LEU A 200 -29.42 -10.54 16.54
N GLN A 201 -29.64 -10.66 17.85
CA GLN A 201 -28.56 -10.69 18.83
C GLN A 201 -27.70 -11.96 18.67
N VAL A 202 -26.40 -11.77 18.50
CA VAL A 202 -25.42 -12.88 18.49
C VAL A 202 -25.16 -13.33 19.92
N GLN A 203 -25.51 -14.58 20.22
CA GLN A 203 -25.30 -15.19 21.54
C GLN A 203 -23.81 -15.26 21.89
N GLY A 204 -23.46 -14.92 23.13
CA GLY A 204 -22.08 -14.90 23.61
C GLY A 204 -21.24 -13.71 23.14
N ASN A 205 -21.79 -12.80 22.32
CA ASN A 205 -21.11 -11.57 21.96
C ASN A 205 -21.00 -10.62 23.17
N ASP A 206 -19.77 -10.42 23.65
CA ASP A 206 -19.45 -9.58 24.80
C ASP A 206 -19.15 -8.12 24.42
N THR A 207 -19.05 -7.79 23.13
CA THR A 207 -18.68 -6.46 22.63
C THR A 207 -19.57 -5.35 23.21
N PRO A 208 -20.92 -5.46 23.25
CA PRO A 208 -21.75 -4.42 23.85
C PRO A 208 -21.45 -4.21 25.34
N ALA A 209 -21.17 -5.30 26.07
CA ALA A 209 -20.85 -5.23 27.49
C ALA A 209 -19.49 -4.58 27.74
N TYR A 210 -18.50 -4.91 26.92
CA TYR A 210 -17.16 -4.32 27.01
C TYR A 210 -17.18 -2.81 26.87
N TYR A 211 -17.83 -2.26 25.85
CA TYR A 211 -17.93 -0.81 25.67
C TYR A 211 -18.95 -0.15 26.60
N SER A 212 -19.63 -0.91 27.47
CA SER A 212 -20.78 -0.43 28.24
C SER A 212 -21.83 0.24 27.35
N ALA A 213 -22.10 -0.35 26.18
CA ALA A 213 -23.03 0.14 25.16
C ALA A 213 -24.43 -0.51 25.34
N TYR A 214 -25.01 -0.33 26.52
CA TYR A 214 -26.30 -0.92 26.90
C TYR A 214 -27.52 -0.12 26.41
N SER A 215 -27.30 1.04 25.79
CA SER A 215 -28.34 1.91 25.23
C SER A 215 -28.14 2.06 23.73
N ALA A 216 -29.23 2.03 22.97
CA ALA A 216 -29.21 2.27 21.54
C ALA A 216 -29.83 3.65 21.19
N PRO A 217 -29.33 4.34 20.14
CA PRO A 217 -28.13 4.02 19.38
C PRO A 217 -26.84 4.39 20.14
N THR A 218 -25.80 3.58 20.01
CA THR A 218 -24.43 3.90 20.43
C THR A 218 -23.47 3.48 19.34
N ALA A 219 -22.49 4.32 18.99
CA ALA A 219 -21.41 3.96 18.08
C ALA A 219 -20.06 4.13 18.77
N VAL A 220 -19.13 3.20 18.51
CA VAL A 220 -17.73 3.28 18.96
C VAL A 220 -16.82 3.22 17.75
N PHE A 221 -16.15 4.33 17.44
CA PHE A 221 -15.26 4.47 16.30
C PHE A 221 -13.83 4.10 16.69
N GLN A 222 -13.20 3.21 15.91
CA GLN A 222 -11.83 2.71 16.11
C GLN A 222 -11.57 2.27 17.56
N GLY A 223 -12.60 1.76 18.23
CA GLY A 223 -12.55 1.32 19.63
C GLY A 223 -12.21 2.43 20.64
N SER A 224 -12.24 3.71 20.28
CA SER A 224 -11.76 4.81 21.14
C SER A 224 -12.78 5.92 21.30
N ALA A 225 -13.46 6.35 20.22
CA ALA A 225 -14.44 7.43 20.29
C ALA A 225 -15.86 6.87 20.41
N LYS A 226 -16.48 7.01 21.58
CA LYS A 226 -17.85 6.56 21.83
C LYS A 226 -18.84 7.73 21.73
N VAL A 227 -19.88 7.58 20.91
CA VAL A 227 -20.98 8.54 20.77
C VAL A 227 -22.30 7.82 21.06
N VAL A 228 -23.17 8.45 21.85
CA VAL A 228 -24.46 7.90 22.25
C VAL A 228 -25.55 8.86 21.82
N GLY A 229 -26.52 8.37 21.05
CA GLY A 229 -27.61 9.19 20.53
C GLY A 229 -27.55 9.36 19.01
N SER A 230 -28.48 10.16 18.51
CA SER A 230 -28.73 10.38 17.08
C SER A 230 -29.30 11.77 16.80
N ALA A 231 -29.12 12.72 17.74
CA ALA A 231 -29.43 14.11 17.48
C ALA A 231 -28.41 14.71 16.50
N ASP A 232 -28.73 15.83 15.86
CA ASP A 232 -27.87 16.46 14.84
C ASP A 232 -26.42 16.68 15.33
N ALA A 233 -26.23 17.03 16.61
CA ALA A 233 -24.90 17.20 17.21
C ALA A 233 -24.14 15.86 17.32
N ASP A 234 -24.83 14.76 17.60
CA ASP A 234 -24.23 13.42 17.66
C ASP A 234 -23.82 12.97 16.25
N LEU A 235 -24.67 13.22 15.24
CA LEU A 235 -24.39 12.87 13.85
C LEU A 235 -23.25 13.70 13.26
N GLN A 236 -23.13 14.98 13.62
CA GLN A 236 -21.97 15.80 13.28
C GLN A 236 -20.68 15.25 13.90
N ASN A 237 -20.74 14.68 15.11
CA ASN A 237 -19.58 14.01 15.70
C ASN A 237 -19.17 12.78 14.88
N TYR A 238 -20.12 12.01 14.32
CA TYR A 238 -19.79 10.86 13.47
C TYR A 238 -18.98 11.31 12.25
N GLU A 239 -19.44 12.36 11.57
CA GLU A 239 -18.75 12.92 10.40
C GLU A 239 -17.34 13.41 10.74
N SER A 240 -17.19 14.18 11.82
CA SER A 240 -15.89 14.68 12.25
C SER A 240 -14.94 13.55 12.60
N ILE A 241 -15.40 12.57 13.39
CA ILE A 241 -14.58 11.44 13.82
C ILE A 241 -14.14 10.60 12.62
N VAL A 242 -15.07 10.24 11.73
CA VAL A 242 -14.73 9.45 10.54
C VAL A 242 -13.80 10.25 9.61
N GLY A 243 -14.09 11.54 9.38
CA GLY A 243 -13.26 12.42 8.56
C GLY A 243 -11.81 12.52 9.04
N ASP A 244 -11.57 12.50 10.35
CA ASP A 244 -10.21 12.46 10.90
C ASP A 244 -9.57 11.07 10.72
N LEU A 245 -10.28 10.01 11.10
CA LEU A 245 -9.75 8.64 11.14
C LEU A 245 -9.43 8.06 9.75
N VAL A 246 -10.21 8.40 8.71
CA VAL A 246 -10.01 7.86 7.34
C VAL A 246 -8.74 8.37 6.68
N ASN A 247 -8.12 9.42 7.23
CA ASN A 247 -6.87 9.98 6.74
C ASN A 247 -5.63 9.38 7.42
N GLU A 248 -5.80 8.54 8.44
CA GLU A 248 -4.70 7.86 9.11
C GLU A 248 -4.11 6.75 8.22
N ASP A 249 -2.78 6.67 8.22
CA ASP A 249 -2.04 5.63 7.52
C ASP A 249 -2.19 4.28 8.23
N ILE A 250 -2.06 3.20 7.45
CA ILE A 250 -2.12 1.84 7.99
C ILE A 250 -1.00 1.62 9.02
N SER A 251 -1.38 1.14 10.21
CA SER A 251 -0.41 0.76 11.25
C SER A 251 -0.07 -0.72 11.23
N ILE A 252 -1.02 -1.58 10.84
CA ILE A 252 -0.82 -3.03 10.68
C ILE A 252 -1.39 -3.43 9.33
N GLY A 253 -0.58 -4.07 8.48
CA GLY A 253 -1.03 -4.67 7.23
C GLY A 253 -1.76 -5.99 7.47
N TYR A 254 -2.78 -6.29 6.68
CA TYR A 254 -3.56 -7.53 6.82
C TYR A 254 -3.71 -8.25 5.48
N THR A 255 -3.36 -9.53 5.45
CA THR A 255 -3.64 -10.41 4.31
C THR A 255 -4.34 -11.68 4.79
N LEU A 256 -5.32 -12.15 4.02
CA LEU A 256 -6.02 -13.39 4.30
C LEU A 256 -5.56 -14.47 3.31
N GLU A 257 -5.13 -15.60 3.86
CA GLU A 257 -4.71 -16.78 3.12
C GLU A 257 -5.60 -17.97 3.45
N ASN A 258 -5.64 -18.95 2.53
CA ASN A 258 -6.32 -20.24 2.73
C ASN A 258 -7.78 -20.09 3.20
N VAL A 259 -8.49 -19.08 2.68
CA VAL A 259 -9.89 -18.84 3.03
C VAL A 259 -10.73 -20.00 2.54
N THR A 260 -11.41 -20.68 3.47
CA THR A 260 -12.33 -21.77 3.19
C THR A 260 -13.64 -21.51 3.92
N TYR A 261 -14.76 -21.82 3.28
CA TYR A 261 -16.08 -21.62 3.87
C TYR A 261 -17.06 -22.67 3.37
N ASP A 262 -18.06 -22.96 4.18
CA ASP A 262 -19.15 -23.88 3.90
C ASP A 262 -20.49 -23.29 4.40
N GLU A 263 -21.52 -24.12 4.53
CA GLU A 263 -22.85 -23.71 4.97
C GLU A 263 -22.92 -23.35 6.47
N GLU A 264 -21.89 -23.71 7.25
CA GLU A 264 -21.86 -23.54 8.72
C GLU A 264 -20.89 -22.43 9.15
N GLY A 265 -19.80 -22.22 8.41
CA GLY A 265 -18.81 -21.22 8.78
C GLY A 265 -17.72 -20.91 7.76
N ILE A 266 -16.75 -20.14 8.23
CA ILE A 266 -15.56 -19.69 7.49
C ILE A 266 -14.31 -19.92 8.34
N SER A 267 -13.22 -20.29 7.69
CA SER A 267 -11.89 -20.31 8.30
C SER A 267 -10.87 -19.67 7.35
N ALA A 268 -9.88 -19.01 7.94
CA ALA A 268 -8.83 -18.33 7.20
C ALA A 268 -7.56 -18.25 8.05
N LYS A 269 -6.43 -18.03 7.38
CA LYS A 269 -5.17 -17.67 8.01
C LYS A 269 -4.94 -16.18 7.82
N VAL A 270 -4.72 -15.45 8.91
CA VAL A 270 -4.55 -13.99 8.91
C VAL A 270 -3.08 -13.67 9.08
N MET A 271 -2.46 -13.14 8.03
CA MET A 271 -1.11 -12.60 8.08
C MET A 271 -1.18 -11.13 8.52
N MET A 272 -0.38 -10.75 9.51
CA MET A 272 -0.32 -9.40 10.06
C MET A 272 1.09 -8.84 9.87
N ASP A 273 1.20 -7.73 9.15
CA ASP A 273 2.45 -6.99 9.01
C ASP A 273 2.46 -5.85 10.02
N ALA A 274 2.99 -6.13 11.21
CA ALA A 274 3.04 -5.19 12.32
C ALA A 274 4.44 -4.55 12.44
N PRO A 275 4.54 -3.27 12.85
CA PRO A 275 5.80 -2.60 13.09
C PRO A 275 6.67 -3.36 14.09
N THR A 276 7.96 -3.46 13.81
CA THR A 276 8.91 -4.14 14.69
C THR A 276 8.90 -3.52 16.09
N GLY A 277 8.72 -4.36 17.11
CA GLY A 277 8.69 -3.92 18.52
C GLY A 277 7.37 -3.30 18.97
N MET A 278 6.30 -3.43 18.19
CA MET A 278 4.94 -3.13 18.66
C MET A 278 4.62 -3.94 19.92
N ASP A 279 4.10 -3.27 20.96
CA ASP A 279 3.62 -3.93 22.17
C ASP A 279 2.28 -4.62 21.88
N ILE A 280 2.28 -5.95 21.94
CA ILE A 280 1.09 -6.78 21.73
C ILE A 280 0.37 -7.17 23.02
N SER A 281 0.78 -6.60 24.16
CA SER A 281 0.07 -6.79 25.42
C SER A 281 -1.38 -6.36 25.30
N ASP A 282 -2.31 -7.22 25.72
CA ASP A 282 -3.76 -7.02 25.58
C ASP A 282 -4.23 -6.75 24.14
N MET A 283 -3.46 -7.17 23.11
CA MET A 283 -3.93 -7.14 21.73
C MET A 283 -4.71 -8.39 21.36
N TYR A 284 -5.84 -8.18 20.69
CA TYR A 284 -6.73 -9.23 20.23
C TYR A 284 -7.01 -9.08 18.75
N LEU A 285 -7.02 -10.21 18.05
CA LEU A 285 -7.54 -10.31 16.69
C LEU A 285 -9.04 -10.56 16.79
N ASN A 286 -9.83 -9.64 16.28
CA ASN A 286 -11.28 -9.76 16.15
C ASN A 286 -11.63 -10.13 14.72
N TYR A 287 -12.64 -10.98 14.55
CA TYR A 287 -13.12 -11.42 13.25
C TYR A 287 -14.64 -11.58 13.30
N VAL A 288 -15.32 -10.97 12.34
CA VAL A 288 -16.77 -10.74 12.38
C VAL A 288 -17.38 -11.05 11.02
N ILE A 289 -18.47 -11.82 11.01
CA ILE A 289 -19.32 -11.97 9.82
C ILE A 289 -20.43 -10.93 9.88
N ILE A 290 -20.54 -10.13 8.83
CA ILE A 290 -21.64 -9.17 8.62
C ILE A 290 -22.37 -9.46 7.30
N THR A 291 -23.66 -9.13 7.24
CA THR A 291 -24.48 -9.30 6.03
C THR A 291 -25.60 -8.26 5.96
N ASP A 292 -26.05 -7.98 4.75
CA ASP A 292 -27.28 -7.22 4.47
C ASP A 292 -28.47 -8.18 4.28
N GLU A 293 -28.24 -9.49 4.24
CA GLU A 293 -29.27 -10.51 4.00
C GLU A 293 -30.00 -10.88 5.31
N VAL A 294 -30.83 -9.96 5.77
CA VAL A 294 -31.76 -10.19 6.88
C VAL A 294 -33.19 -9.84 6.50
N SER A 295 -34.16 -10.55 7.09
CA SER A 295 -35.58 -10.35 6.80
C SER A 295 -36.20 -9.17 7.56
N GLN A 296 -35.52 -8.70 8.60
CA GLN A 296 -35.94 -7.63 9.48
C GLN A 296 -35.62 -6.28 8.83
N THR A 297 -36.43 -5.29 9.16
CA THR A 297 -36.22 -3.88 8.81
C THR A 297 -36.13 -3.07 10.09
N ASN A 298 -35.62 -1.85 10.00
CA ASN A 298 -35.74 -0.91 11.11
C ASN A 298 -37.21 -0.42 11.28
N VAL A 299 -37.46 0.43 12.27
CA VAL A 299 -38.80 0.97 12.57
C VAL A 299 -39.44 1.78 11.44
N ASN A 300 -38.65 2.27 10.47
CA ASN A 300 -39.14 3.01 9.30
C ASN A 300 -39.49 2.07 8.14
N GLY A 301 -39.15 0.78 8.24
CA GLY A 301 -39.30 -0.19 7.16
C GLY A 301 -38.10 -0.24 6.21
N ASP A 302 -36.99 0.44 6.54
CA ASP A 302 -35.78 0.40 5.73
C ASP A 302 -34.99 -0.89 5.99
N PRO A 303 -34.32 -1.46 4.98
CA PRO A 303 -33.44 -2.62 5.16
C PRO A 303 -32.33 -2.33 6.17
N LEU A 304 -31.95 -3.35 6.93
CA LEU A 304 -30.77 -3.29 7.81
C LEU A 304 -29.50 -3.61 7.02
N HIS A 305 -28.38 -3.03 7.43
CA HIS A 305 -27.09 -3.14 6.75
C HIS A 305 -25.97 -3.59 7.70
N ASN A 306 -24.99 -4.32 7.16
CA ASN A 306 -23.82 -4.81 7.88
C ASN A 306 -24.18 -5.52 9.22
N VAL A 307 -25.29 -6.26 9.24
CA VAL A 307 -25.80 -6.92 10.45
C VAL A 307 -24.84 -8.02 10.87
N VAL A 308 -24.34 -7.92 12.10
CA VAL A 308 -23.40 -8.90 12.67
C VAL A 308 -24.10 -10.23 12.93
N ARG A 309 -23.56 -11.31 12.33
CA ARG A 309 -24.12 -12.67 12.44
C ARG A 309 -23.26 -13.64 13.22
N ALA A 310 -21.96 -13.37 13.32
CA ALA A 310 -21.05 -14.09 14.18
C ALA A 310 -19.87 -13.20 14.57
N VAL A 311 -19.31 -13.43 15.75
CA VAL A 311 -18.13 -12.74 16.27
C VAL A 311 -17.17 -13.75 16.87
N GLY A 312 -15.88 -13.53 16.65
CA GLY A 312 -14.83 -14.27 17.33
C GLY A 312 -13.67 -13.36 17.68
N ARG A 313 -12.91 -13.79 18.68
CA ARG A 313 -11.78 -13.04 19.22
C ARG A 313 -10.75 -14.01 19.76
N GLN A 314 -9.47 -13.73 19.48
CA GLN A 314 -8.34 -14.42 20.12
C GLN A 314 -7.23 -13.43 20.46
N ALA A 315 -6.49 -13.70 21.53
CA ALA A 315 -5.31 -12.89 21.87
C ALA A 315 -4.23 -13.10 20.80
N ILE A 316 -3.51 -12.04 20.44
CA ILE A 316 -2.41 -12.10 19.48
C ILE A 316 -1.13 -12.49 20.23
N SER A 317 -0.41 -13.48 19.71
CA SER A 317 0.92 -13.87 20.19
C SER A 317 2.02 -13.47 19.20
N GLU A 318 3.28 -13.50 19.63
CA GLU A 318 4.42 -13.27 18.73
C GLU A 318 4.44 -14.29 17.58
N GLN A 319 4.06 -15.55 17.84
CA GLN A 319 3.97 -16.58 16.81
C GLN A 319 2.91 -16.24 15.75
N ASP A 320 1.81 -15.61 16.13
CA ASP A 320 0.76 -15.19 15.19
C ASP A 320 1.25 -14.08 14.25
N LEU A 321 2.20 -13.26 14.67
CA LEU A 321 2.82 -12.24 13.82
C LEU A 321 3.82 -12.85 12.83
N GLU A 322 4.56 -13.89 13.24
CA GLU A 322 5.53 -14.58 12.37
C GLU A 322 4.86 -15.53 11.38
N ASP A 323 3.98 -16.40 11.89
CA ASP A 323 3.41 -17.48 11.11
C ASP A 323 2.02 -17.16 10.58
N GLY A 324 1.32 -16.17 11.12
CA GLY A 324 -0.08 -15.87 10.84
C GLY A 324 -1.06 -16.58 11.77
N ALA A 325 -2.13 -15.89 12.14
CA ALA A 325 -3.15 -16.37 13.06
C ALA A 325 -4.21 -17.21 12.33
N GLN A 326 -4.47 -18.44 12.79
CA GLN A 326 -5.58 -19.24 12.29
C GLN A 326 -6.89 -18.77 12.94
N ILE A 327 -7.90 -18.44 12.14
CA ILE A 327 -9.24 -18.10 12.60
C ILE A 327 -10.28 -19.07 12.08
N SER A 328 -11.35 -19.24 12.84
CA SER A 328 -12.56 -19.95 12.44
C SER A 328 -13.77 -19.32 13.09
N LEU A 329 -14.83 -19.12 12.31
CA LEU A 329 -16.06 -18.52 12.77
C LEU A 329 -17.26 -19.30 12.21
N VAL A 330 -18.21 -19.60 13.09
CA VAL A 330 -19.46 -20.29 12.77
C VAL A 330 -20.64 -19.37 13.04
N THR A 331 -21.66 -19.41 12.20
CA THR A 331 -22.89 -18.65 12.44
C THR A 331 -23.89 -19.46 13.25
N ALA A 332 -24.69 -18.78 14.09
CA ALA A 332 -25.82 -19.42 14.74
C ALA A 332 -26.97 -19.57 13.72
N GLY A 333 -26.89 -20.60 12.87
CA GLY A 333 -27.88 -20.87 11.82
C GLY A 333 -27.23 -21.11 10.46
N PHE A 334 -27.95 -20.73 9.39
CA PHE A 334 -27.44 -20.82 8.03
C PHE A 334 -26.53 -19.63 7.71
N MET A 335 -25.40 -19.91 7.09
CA MET A 335 -24.50 -18.88 6.55
C MET A 335 -25.20 -18.07 5.46
N PRO A 336 -25.20 -16.72 5.50
CA PRO A 336 -25.78 -15.91 4.42
C PRO A 336 -25.15 -16.25 3.06
N SER A 337 -25.91 -16.11 1.96
CA SER A 337 -25.37 -16.32 0.61
C SER A 337 -24.41 -15.21 0.16
N SER A 338 -24.54 -14.03 0.76
CA SER A 338 -23.62 -12.91 0.61
C SER A 338 -23.28 -12.33 1.98
N TYR A 339 -21.99 -12.29 2.31
CA TYR A 339 -21.51 -11.75 3.59
C TYR A 339 -20.09 -11.22 3.46
N LYS A 340 -19.68 -10.41 4.43
CA LYS A 340 -18.29 -9.96 4.58
C LYS A 340 -17.70 -10.55 5.85
N LEU A 341 -16.46 -11.02 5.75
CA LEU A 341 -15.60 -11.28 6.89
C LEU A 341 -14.75 -10.02 7.14
N VAL A 342 -14.95 -9.37 8.30
CA VAL A 342 -14.17 -8.22 8.74
C VAL A 342 -13.19 -8.70 9.80
N VAL A 343 -11.89 -8.42 9.61
CA VAL A 343 -10.82 -8.84 10.52
C VAL A 343 -9.99 -7.63 10.93
N TYR A 344 -9.72 -7.49 12.22
CA TYR A 344 -8.96 -6.35 12.74
C TYR A 344 -8.26 -6.66 14.06
N ALA A 345 -7.08 -6.09 14.27
CA ALA A 345 -6.40 -6.12 15.56
C ALA A 345 -6.86 -4.94 16.43
N GLN A 346 -7.06 -5.22 17.72
CA GLN A 346 -7.50 -4.24 18.70
C GLN A 346 -6.66 -4.36 19.98
N TYR A 347 -6.09 -3.26 20.46
CA TYR A 347 -5.68 -3.17 21.86
C TYR A 347 -6.93 -3.11 22.72
N ARG A 348 -7.13 -4.10 23.59
CA ARG A 348 -8.38 -4.30 24.34
C ARG A 348 -8.06 -4.60 25.81
N PRO A 349 -7.74 -3.56 26.61
CA PRO A 349 -7.48 -3.75 28.04
C PRO A 349 -8.71 -4.32 28.75
N GLN A 350 -8.52 -4.94 29.92
CA GLN A 350 -9.61 -5.62 30.65
C GLN A 350 -10.83 -4.72 30.91
N THR A 351 -10.62 -3.43 31.13
CA THR A 351 -11.69 -2.44 31.34
C THR A 351 -11.63 -1.41 30.24
N PHE A 352 -12.77 -1.12 29.62
CA PHE A 352 -12.86 -0.08 28.60
C PHE A 352 -12.65 1.32 29.20
N THR A 353 -11.58 2.00 28.78
CA THR A 353 -11.20 3.35 29.21
C THR A 353 -11.23 4.37 28.06
N ASN A 354 -11.91 4.07 26.96
CA ASN A 354 -11.79 4.79 25.66
C ASN A 354 -10.39 4.72 25.03
N GLU A 355 -9.52 3.85 25.54
CA GLU A 355 -8.20 3.57 25.01
C GLU A 355 -8.16 2.12 24.50
N SER A 356 -9.10 1.74 23.62
CA SER A 356 -9.11 0.39 23.02
C SER A 356 -8.98 0.40 21.52
N ARG A 357 -7.90 1.03 21.06
CA ARG A 357 -7.63 1.34 19.66
C ARG A 357 -7.72 0.10 18.77
N ILE A 358 -8.44 0.25 17.67
CA ILE A 358 -8.40 -0.66 16.52
C ILE A 358 -7.27 -0.18 15.59
N PHE A 359 -6.41 -1.09 15.12
CA PHE A 359 -5.24 -0.79 14.28
C PHE A 359 -5.51 -1.12 12.81
N GLY A 360 -6.58 -0.55 12.26
CA GLY A 360 -7.07 -0.88 10.94
C GLY A 360 -7.66 -2.30 10.85
N GLY A 361 -7.88 -2.78 9.63
CA GLY A 361 -8.38 -4.11 9.37
C GLY A 361 -8.47 -4.43 7.89
N THR A 362 -9.06 -5.57 7.57
CA THR A 362 -9.38 -5.97 6.19
C THR A 362 -10.78 -6.54 6.09
N VAL A 363 -11.34 -6.46 4.89
CA VAL A 363 -12.68 -6.97 4.56
C VAL A 363 -12.55 -7.98 3.41
N TYR A 364 -13.08 -9.17 3.62
CA TYR A 364 -13.19 -10.19 2.58
C TYR A 364 -14.66 -10.42 2.25
N GLN A 365 -15.05 -10.08 1.02
CA GLN A 365 -16.40 -10.34 0.53
C GLN A 365 -16.52 -11.80 0.09
N VAL A 366 -17.55 -12.47 0.60
CA VAL A 366 -17.99 -13.79 0.12
C VAL A 366 -19.35 -13.63 -0.52
N SER A 367 -19.46 -14.10 -1.75
CA SER A 367 -20.72 -14.18 -2.47
C SER A 367 -20.80 -15.56 -3.10
N ALA A 368 -21.96 -16.20 -3.02
CA ALA A 368 -22.22 -17.43 -3.77
C ALA A 368 -21.97 -17.18 -5.28
N MET A 369 -21.28 -18.11 -5.94
CA MET A 369 -21.05 -18.08 -7.39
C MET A 369 -22.34 -18.29 -8.19
#